data_AF-A0A550H426-F1
#
_entry.id   AF-A0A550H426-F1
#
_cell.length_a   1.000
_cell.length_b   1.000
_cell.length_c   1.000
_cell.angle_alpha   90.00
_cell.angle_beta   90.00
_cell.angle_gamma   90.00
#
_symmetry.space_group_name_H-M   'P 1'
#
loop_
_entity.id
_entity.type
_entity.pdbx_description
1 polymer ?
#
loop_
_entity_poly.entity_id
_entity_poly.type
_entity_poly.pdbx_seq_one_letter_code
_entity_poly.pdbx_strand_id
1 'polypeptide(L)'
;MNVPIRILGIATSIFWLVLIAFAVMAAYSVKDLSFDFGEPEFDVTQDYELNLALPLFFYNRGYYSLKDFHLSTALSDVDGAEISRSETIVPIIPHGENVNIIHNITIDPLSLLEENEQYLFTDTDIRVSFTAGLNFAELFPTEISANFTFPWGAPFHSFAISEPSFEVVDFTQVTASAIMGFENHAMFDLAGTIKIELYDGEGSRLSESQTVLYVPQHSVHESEIDFSIPLTASILSAAQSGHFDVYFDLGIIQYGPLRVLYD
;
A
#
# COMPACT_ATOMS: atom_id res chain seq x y z
N MET A 1 -42.57 39.47 47.10
CA MET A 1 -42.15 38.88 45.80
C MET A 1 -40.62 38.70 45.68
N ASN A 2 -39.85 38.72 46.77
CA ASN A 2 -38.38 38.84 46.69
C ASN A 2 -37.61 37.53 46.89
N VAL A 3 -38.26 36.52 47.48
CA VAL A 3 -37.67 35.19 47.70
C VAL A 3 -37.35 34.48 46.38
N PRO A 4 -38.24 34.47 45.36
CA PRO A 4 -37.92 33.83 44.07
C PRO A 4 -36.73 34.48 43.35
N ILE A 5 -36.65 35.81 43.37
CA ILE A 5 -35.56 36.57 42.73
C ILE A 5 -34.22 36.27 43.40
N ARG A 6 -34.20 36.18 44.75
CA ARG A 6 -32.98 35.87 45.51
C ARG A 6 -32.52 34.43 45.31
N ILE A 7 -33.44 33.48 45.24
CA ILE A 7 -33.14 32.07 44.93
C ILE A 7 -32.57 31.96 43.51
N LEU A 8 -33.17 32.67 42.54
CA LEU A 8 -32.69 32.69 41.16
C LEU A 8 -31.27 33.26 41.06
N GLY A 9 -30.98 34.34 41.79
CA GLY A 9 -29.62 34.90 41.86
C GLY A 9 -28.59 33.91 42.40
N ILE A 10 -28.89 33.23 43.52
CA ILE A 10 -27.99 32.22 44.10
C ILE A 10 -27.79 31.03 43.15
N ALA A 11 -28.87 30.52 42.56
CA ALA A 11 -28.80 29.42 41.60
C ALA A 11 -27.93 29.79 40.39
N THR A 12 -28.07 31.03 39.89
CA THR A 12 -27.28 31.54 38.76
C THR A 12 -25.80 31.62 39.15
N SER A 13 -25.47 32.12 40.34
CA SER A 13 -24.07 32.18 40.81
C SER A 13 -23.44 30.80 40.98
N ILE A 14 -24.17 29.84 41.55
CA ILE A 14 -23.70 28.44 41.69
C ILE A 14 -23.47 27.83 40.32
N PHE A 15 -24.42 28.00 39.40
CA PHE A 15 -24.30 27.52 38.02
C PHE A 15 -23.02 28.05 37.34
N TRP A 16 -22.77 29.36 37.41
CA TRP A 16 -21.56 29.94 36.83
C TRP A 16 -20.27 29.43 37.47
N LEU A 17 -20.25 29.22 38.79
CA LEU A 17 -19.09 28.67 39.48
C LEU A 17 -18.80 27.24 38.99
N VAL A 18 -19.83 26.39 38.91
CA VAL A 18 -19.71 25.03 38.37
C VAL A 18 -19.25 25.05 36.91
N LEU A 19 -19.80 25.95 36.09
CA LEU A 19 -19.42 26.08 34.68
C LEU A 19 -17.94 26.49 34.51
N ILE A 20 -17.48 27.47 35.30
CA ILE A 20 -16.07 27.89 35.28
C ILE A 20 -15.16 26.76 35.75
N ALA A 21 -15.51 26.06 36.84
CA ALA A 21 -14.75 24.92 37.32
C ALA A 21 -14.68 23.81 36.27
N PHE A 22 -15.81 23.50 35.62
CA PHE A 22 -15.86 22.54 34.51
C PHE A 22 -14.96 22.95 33.36
N ALA A 23 -15.03 24.20 32.90
CA ALA A 23 -14.20 24.71 31.80
C ALA A 23 -12.70 24.65 32.13
N VAL A 24 -12.30 24.98 33.37
CA VAL A 24 -10.91 24.85 33.82
C VAL A 24 -10.45 23.39 33.82
N MET A 25 -11.25 22.47 34.38
CA MET A 25 -10.92 21.04 34.39
C MET A 25 -10.85 20.45 32.97
N ALA A 26 -11.75 20.86 32.09
CA ALA A 26 -11.76 20.47 30.68
C ALA A 26 -10.47 20.94 29.98
N ALA A 27 -10.10 22.21 30.13
CA ALA A 27 -8.88 22.76 29.54
C ALA A 27 -7.61 22.06 30.07
N TYR A 28 -7.54 21.77 31.37
CA TYR A 28 -6.43 20.98 31.94
C TYR A 28 -6.39 19.55 31.39
N SER A 29 -7.54 18.92 31.22
CA SER A 29 -7.61 17.55 30.71
C SER A 29 -7.15 17.44 29.25
N VAL A 30 -7.45 18.44 28.41
CA VAL A 30 -6.90 18.49 27.03
C VAL A 30 -5.39 18.68 27.03
N LYS A 31 -4.87 19.53 27.93
CA LYS A 31 -3.42 19.75 28.05
C LYS A 31 -2.67 18.48 28.44
N ASP A 32 -3.26 17.66 29.30
CA ASP A 32 -2.66 16.43 29.81
C ASP A 32 -3.04 15.18 28.98
N LEU A 33 -3.68 15.38 27.83
CA LEU A 33 -3.88 14.37 26.80
C LEU A 33 -2.68 14.41 25.84
N SER A 34 -2.03 13.26 25.64
CA SER A 34 -1.05 13.10 24.58
C SER A 34 -1.33 11.84 23.78
N PHE A 35 -1.03 11.91 22.48
CA PHE A 35 -1.06 10.77 21.57
C PHE A 35 0.30 10.66 20.89
N ASP A 36 0.68 9.44 20.55
CA ASP A 36 1.91 9.14 19.83
C ASP A 36 1.66 8.04 18.80
N PHE A 37 2.45 8.07 17.73
CA PHE A 37 2.40 7.07 16.66
C PHE A 37 3.63 6.18 16.78
N GLY A 38 3.41 4.87 16.77
CA GLY A 38 4.50 3.90 16.63
C GLY A 38 5.09 3.90 15.23
N GLU A 39 6.18 3.16 15.07
CA GLU A 39 6.71 2.86 13.74
C GLU A 39 5.69 1.99 12.99
N PRO A 40 5.33 2.35 11.74
CA PRO A 40 4.47 1.51 10.93
C PRO A 40 5.17 0.19 10.60
N GLU A 41 4.44 -0.91 10.74
CA GLU A 41 4.91 -2.25 10.39
C GLU A 41 4.22 -2.71 9.09
N PHE A 42 5.00 -3.25 8.16
CA PHE A 42 4.50 -3.82 6.91
C PHE A 42 4.62 -5.34 6.97
N ASP A 43 3.55 -6.03 6.60
CA ASP A 43 3.53 -7.49 6.47
C ASP A 43 2.72 -7.89 5.25
N VAL A 44 2.99 -9.09 4.72
CA VAL A 44 2.21 -9.70 3.65
C VAL A 44 1.37 -10.82 4.25
N THR A 45 0.05 -10.73 4.10
CA THR A 45 -0.87 -11.74 4.64
C THR A 45 -0.75 -13.07 3.89
N GLN A 46 -1.33 -14.13 4.45
CA GLN A 46 -1.40 -15.42 3.77
C GLN A 46 -2.21 -15.38 2.46
N ASP A 47 -3.10 -14.39 2.34
CA ASP A 47 -3.94 -14.14 1.18
C ASP A 47 -3.27 -13.15 0.19
N TYR A 48 -1.97 -12.87 0.36
CA TYR A 48 -1.17 -11.99 -0.49
C TYR A 48 -1.61 -10.51 -0.49
N GLU A 49 -2.26 -10.08 0.59
CA GLU A 49 -2.58 -8.67 0.82
C GLU A 49 -1.41 -7.98 1.55
N LEU A 50 -1.17 -6.71 1.23
CA LEU A 50 -0.21 -5.88 1.96
C LEU A 50 -0.92 -5.28 3.17
N ASN A 51 -0.48 -5.64 4.37
CA ASN A 51 -1.00 -5.11 5.61
C ASN A 51 -0.03 -4.09 6.21
N LEU A 52 -0.52 -2.87 6.41
CA LEU A 52 0.15 -1.80 7.11
C LEU A 52 -0.47 -1.66 8.51
N ALA A 53 0.29 -2.04 9.54
CA ALA A 53 -0.10 -1.87 10.93
C ALA A 53 0.50 -0.58 11.49
N LEU A 54 -0.35 0.33 11.94
CA LEU A 54 0.05 1.59 12.61
C LEU A 54 -0.31 1.53 14.10
N PRO A 55 0.67 1.36 15.00
CA PRO A 55 0.44 1.45 16.44
C PRO A 55 0.14 2.89 16.86
N LEU A 56 -0.84 3.06 17.74
CA LEU A 56 -1.32 4.34 18.28
C LEU A 56 -1.33 4.27 19.79
N PHE A 57 -0.60 5.17 20.44
CA PHE A 57 -0.50 5.22 21.89
C PHE A 57 -1.22 6.44 22.44
N PHE A 58 -2.24 6.21 23.24
CA PHE A 58 -2.98 7.25 23.94
C PHE A 58 -2.57 7.29 25.41
N TYR A 59 -2.23 8.48 25.89
CA TYR A 59 -1.94 8.75 27.29
C TYR A 59 -2.94 9.79 27.78
N ASN A 60 -4.02 9.32 28.42
CA ASN A 60 -5.05 10.23 28.94
C ASN A 60 -4.82 10.47 30.43
N ARG A 61 -4.04 11.50 30.78
CA ARG A 61 -3.84 11.91 32.19
C ARG A 61 -4.84 12.97 32.66
N GLY A 62 -5.83 13.28 31.83
CA GLY A 62 -6.89 14.23 32.15
C GLY A 62 -7.92 13.68 33.15
N TYR A 63 -8.89 14.53 33.50
CA TYR A 63 -9.98 14.22 34.41
C TYR A 63 -11.18 13.52 33.73
N TYR A 64 -11.20 13.46 32.40
CA TYR A 64 -12.31 12.93 31.62
C TYR A 64 -11.86 11.82 30.68
N SER A 65 -12.70 10.81 30.48
CA SER A 65 -12.52 9.81 29.43
C SER A 65 -12.82 10.39 28.06
N LEU A 66 -12.15 9.88 27.04
CA LEU A 66 -12.52 10.12 25.63
C LEU A 66 -13.48 9.02 25.20
N LYS A 67 -14.56 9.39 24.52
CA LYS A 67 -15.53 8.42 24.00
C LYS A 67 -15.54 8.44 22.48
N ASP A 68 -15.99 7.34 21.89
CA ASP A 68 -16.26 7.22 20.47
C ASP A 68 -15.08 7.68 19.61
N PHE A 69 -13.88 7.27 19.98
CA PHE A 69 -12.72 7.53 19.14
C PHE A 69 -12.91 6.74 17.83
N HIS A 70 -12.86 7.45 16.72
CA HIS A 70 -13.00 6.91 15.39
C HIS A 70 -11.82 7.38 14.57
N LEU A 71 -11.12 6.44 13.96
CA LEU A 71 -10.07 6.70 13.01
C LEU A 71 -10.45 6.09 11.67
N SER A 72 -10.53 6.91 10.62
CA SER A 72 -10.65 6.48 9.24
C SER A 72 -9.39 6.88 8.46
N THR A 73 -8.82 5.92 7.75
CA THR A 73 -7.72 6.16 6.80
C THR A 73 -8.19 5.71 5.43
N ALA A 74 -8.06 6.60 4.44
CA ALA A 74 -8.34 6.30 3.04
C ALA A 74 -7.07 6.48 2.22
N LEU A 75 -6.73 5.47 1.44
CA LEU A 75 -5.67 5.46 0.45
C LEU A 75 -6.27 5.74 -0.91
N SER A 76 -5.68 6.67 -1.65
CA SER A 76 -6.10 6.99 -3.00
C SER A 76 -4.92 7.26 -3.92
N ASP A 77 -5.16 7.08 -5.20
CA ASP A 77 -4.17 7.35 -6.22
C ASP A 77 -4.01 8.85 -6.53
N VAL A 78 -3.11 9.13 -7.48
CA VAL A 78 -2.85 10.50 -7.96
C VAL A 78 -4.07 11.14 -8.63
N ASP A 79 -4.97 10.34 -9.19
CA ASP A 79 -6.20 10.76 -9.86
C ASP A 79 -7.39 10.90 -8.89
N GLY A 80 -7.23 10.42 -7.65
CA GLY A 80 -8.22 10.45 -6.57
C GLY A 80 -9.11 9.21 -6.49
N ALA A 81 -8.83 8.14 -7.24
CA ALA A 81 -9.50 6.85 -7.08
C ALA A 81 -9.10 6.22 -5.73
N GLU A 82 -10.08 5.70 -4.99
CA GLU A 82 -9.86 5.08 -3.68
C GLU A 82 -9.31 3.67 -3.87
N ILE A 83 -8.09 3.44 -3.35
CA ILE A 83 -7.38 2.17 -3.36
C ILE A 83 -7.89 1.29 -2.22
N SER A 84 -7.98 1.87 -1.02
CA SER A 84 -8.39 1.16 0.18
C SER A 84 -8.88 2.12 1.25
N ARG A 85 -9.70 1.61 2.16
CA ARG A 85 -10.19 2.32 3.33
C ARG A 85 -10.20 1.41 4.53
N SER A 86 -9.70 1.92 5.64
CA SER A 86 -9.76 1.26 6.93
C SER A 86 -10.37 2.17 7.99
N GLU A 87 -11.09 1.56 8.92
CA GLU A 87 -11.69 2.24 10.06
C GLU A 87 -11.34 1.51 11.36
N THR A 88 -11.12 2.27 12.42
CA THR A 88 -10.88 1.75 13.76
C THR A 88 -11.68 2.55 14.75
N ILE A 89 -12.51 1.84 15.53
CA ILE A 89 -13.42 2.44 16.51
C ILE A 89 -13.02 1.96 17.89
N VAL A 90 -12.77 2.90 18.79
CA VAL A 90 -12.51 2.66 20.21
C VAL A 90 -13.59 3.35 21.05
N PRO A 91 -14.50 2.58 21.68
CA PRO A 91 -15.64 3.16 22.39
C PRO A 91 -15.25 4.08 23.55
N ILE A 92 -14.16 3.75 24.25
CA ILE A 92 -13.70 4.52 25.41
C ILE A 92 -12.18 4.44 25.57
N ILE A 93 -11.56 5.60 25.81
CA ILE A 93 -10.20 5.74 26.33
C ILE A 93 -10.35 6.28 27.75
N PRO A 94 -10.20 5.42 28.79
CA PRO A 94 -10.43 5.80 30.17
C PRO A 94 -9.51 6.93 30.63
N HIS A 95 -9.94 7.67 31.64
CA HIS A 95 -9.10 8.68 32.28
C HIS A 95 -8.07 7.99 33.18
N GLY A 96 -6.85 8.52 33.22
CA GLY A 96 -5.74 7.99 34.01
C GLY A 96 -5.11 6.69 33.45
N GLU A 97 -5.56 6.22 32.28
CA GLU A 97 -5.07 4.99 31.65
C GLU A 97 -4.36 5.28 30.33
N ASN A 98 -3.47 4.36 29.96
CA ASN A 98 -2.82 4.36 28.67
C ASN A 98 -3.48 3.28 27.80
N VAL A 99 -3.85 3.63 26.58
CA VAL A 99 -4.48 2.71 25.63
C VAL A 99 -3.58 2.59 24.41
N ASN A 100 -3.30 1.35 24.00
CA ASN A 100 -2.59 1.06 22.76
C ASN A 100 -3.60 0.48 21.75
N ILE A 101 -3.63 1.04 20.56
CA ILE A 101 -4.55 0.68 19.47
C ILE A 101 -3.68 0.38 18.25
N ILE A 102 -4.01 -0.68 17.51
CA ILE A 102 -3.37 -0.97 16.24
C ILE A 102 -4.38 -0.67 15.14
N HIS A 103 -4.05 0.26 14.25
CA HIS A 103 -4.84 0.56 13.06
C HIS A 103 -4.24 -0.19 11.87
N ASN A 104 -4.96 -1.19 11.37
CA ASN A 104 -4.52 -2.00 10.23
C ASN A 104 -5.13 -1.46 8.94
N ILE A 105 -4.30 -1.27 7.92
CA ILE A 105 -4.73 -0.87 6.58
C ILE A 105 -4.29 -1.98 5.63
N THR A 106 -5.26 -2.64 5.01
CA THR A 106 -5.00 -3.70 4.02
C THR A 106 -5.10 -3.13 2.62
N ILE A 107 -4.10 -3.40 1.80
CA ILE A 107 -4.08 -3.06 0.37
C ILE A 107 -4.07 -4.38 -0.38
N ASP A 108 -5.05 -4.59 -1.24
CA ASP A 108 -5.06 -5.71 -2.19
C ASP A 108 -4.29 -5.29 -3.45
N PRO A 109 -3.07 -5.82 -3.67
CA PRO A 109 -2.28 -5.47 -4.84
C PRO A 109 -2.96 -5.92 -6.13
N LEU A 110 -3.75 -6.99 -6.13
CA LEU A 110 -4.38 -7.48 -7.36
C LEU A 110 -5.42 -6.48 -7.87
N SER A 111 -6.25 -5.94 -6.99
CA SER A 111 -7.22 -4.89 -7.36
C SER A 111 -6.54 -3.64 -7.96
N LEU A 112 -5.42 -3.21 -7.39
CA LEU A 112 -4.63 -2.09 -7.91
C LEU A 112 -4.15 -2.31 -9.34
N LEU A 113 -3.77 -3.54 -9.64
CA LEU A 113 -3.16 -3.93 -10.91
C LEU A 113 -4.17 -4.15 -12.01
N GLU A 114 -5.38 -4.62 -11.67
CA GLU A 114 -6.50 -4.66 -12.61
C GLU A 114 -6.90 -3.27 -13.08
N GLU A 115 -6.77 -2.25 -12.22
CA GLU A 115 -7.15 -0.88 -12.55
C GLU A 115 -6.08 -0.12 -13.34
N ASN A 116 -4.79 -0.29 -13.00
CA ASN A 116 -3.72 0.44 -13.68
C ASN A 116 -2.35 -0.26 -13.63
N GLU A 117 -1.82 -0.62 -14.80
CA GLU A 117 -0.49 -1.25 -14.92
C GLU A 117 0.68 -0.35 -14.49
N GLN A 118 0.46 0.97 -14.36
CA GLN A 118 1.50 1.90 -13.93
C GLN A 118 2.11 1.53 -12.57
N TYR A 119 1.33 0.92 -11.66
CA TYR A 119 1.80 0.51 -10.34
C TYR A 119 2.87 -0.58 -10.38
N LEU A 120 3.00 -1.30 -11.51
CA LEU A 120 4.03 -2.32 -11.71
C LEU A 120 5.35 -1.74 -12.19
N PHE A 121 5.28 -0.73 -13.05
CA PHE A 121 6.43 -0.33 -13.88
C PHE A 121 6.92 1.10 -13.58
N THR A 122 6.11 1.92 -12.93
CA THR A 122 6.40 3.33 -12.67
C THR A 122 6.20 3.68 -11.20
N ASP A 123 7.21 4.32 -10.60
CA ASP A 123 7.09 4.87 -9.26
C ASP A 123 6.03 5.98 -9.24
N THR A 124 5.16 5.96 -8.24
CA THR A 124 4.07 6.93 -8.08
C THR A 124 3.89 7.32 -6.62
N ASP A 125 3.00 8.28 -6.35
CA ASP A 125 2.65 8.67 -4.99
C ASP A 125 1.24 8.17 -4.66
N ILE A 126 1.09 7.53 -3.50
CA ILE A 126 -0.22 7.23 -2.94
C ILE A 126 -0.57 8.33 -1.94
N ARG A 127 -1.77 8.88 -2.09
CA ARG A 127 -2.34 9.87 -1.18
C ARG A 127 -3.00 9.15 -0.02
N VAL A 128 -2.74 9.65 1.18
CA VAL A 128 -3.36 9.16 2.41
C VAL A 128 -4.15 10.29 3.02
N SER A 129 -5.44 10.03 3.23
CA SER A 129 -6.33 10.92 3.98
C SER A 129 -6.64 10.25 5.32
N PHE A 130 -6.26 10.92 6.39
CA PHE A 130 -6.49 10.49 7.77
C PHE A 130 -7.56 11.39 8.39
N THR A 131 -8.57 10.80 9.00
CA THR A 131 -9.59 11.51 9.78
C THR A 131 -9.75 10.83 11.13
N ALA A 132 -9.45 11.56 12.21
CA ALA A 132 -9.68 11.08 13.58
C ALA A 132 -10.72 11.96 14.28
N GLY A 133 -11.78 11.32 14.78
CA GLY A 133 -12.84 11.95 15.56
C GLY A 133 -12.90 11.36 16.97
N LEU A 134 -13.33 12.17 17.94
CA LEU A 134 -13.62 11.72 19.31
C LEU A 134 -14.61 12.65 20.01
N ASN A 135 -15.24 12.16 21.06
CA ASN A 135 -16.06 12.93 21.99
C ASN A 135 -15.28 13.19 23.29
N PHE A 136 -14.89 14.46 23.49
CA PHE A 136 -14.18 14.89 24.70
C PHE A 136 -15.16 15.31 25.80
N ALA A 137 -14.93 14.81 27.02
CA ALA A 137 -15.77 15.08 28.20
C ALA A 137 -17.28 14.85 27.97
N GLU A 138 -17.62 13.90 27.09
CA GLU A 138 -18.99 13.55 26.68
C GLU A 138 -19.80 14.67 26.02
N LEU A 139 -19.19 15.82 25.75
CA LEU A 139 -19.90 17.03 25.36
C LEU A 139 -19.33 17.70 24.11
N PHE A 140 -18.06 17.48 23.80
CA PHE A 140 -17.37 18.18 22.72
C PHE A 140 -16.91 17.20 21.63
N PRO A 141 -17.69 17.04 20.55
CA PRO A 141 -17.21 16.32 19.37
C PRO A 141 -16.05 17.10 18.76
N THR A 142 -14.93 16.43 18.56
CA THR A 142 -13.72 16.99 17.97
C THR A 142 -13.27 16.07 16.85
N GLU A 143 -12.90 16.66 15.73
CA GLU A 143 -12.39 15.94 14.57
C GLU A 143 -11.13 16.66 14.08
N ILE A 144 -10.12 15.87 13.72
CA ILE A 144 -8.92 16.32 13.03
C ILE A 144 -8.79 15.52 11.75
N SER A 145 -8.36 16.19 10.68
CA SER A 145 -8.00 15.53 9.44
C SER A 145 -6.64 16.01 8.96
N ALA A 146 -5.90 15.10 8.36
CA ALA A 146 -4.58 15.35 7.82
C ALA A 146 -4.40 14.53 6.54
N ASN A 147 -3.73 15.13 5.57
CA ASN A 147 -3.39 14.45 4.33
C ASN A 147 -1.88 14.41 4.18
N PHE A 148 -1.37 13.28 3.75
CA PHE A 148 0.02 13.11 3.37
C PHE A 148 0.13 12.23 2.13
N THR A 149 1.33 12.16 1.57
CA THR A 149 1.64 11.27 0.45
C THR A 149 2.76 10.34 0.89
N PHE A 150 2.72 9.11 0.40
CA PHE A 150 3.86 8.19 0.51
C PHE A 150 4.25 7.68 -0.88
N PRO A 151 5.55 7.49 -1.14
CA PRO A 151 6.02 6.99 -2.41
C PRO A 151 5.70 5.49 -2.53
N TRP A 152 5.00 5.14 -3.60
CA TRP A 152 4.84 3.78 -4.09
C TRP A 152 5.96 3.46 -5.07
N GLY A 153 6.82 2.52 -4.70
CA GLY A 153 7.87 2.02 -5.59
C GLY A 153 7.36 0.89 -6.47
N ALA A 154 7.62 0.96 -7.77
CA ALA A 154 7.24 -0.04 -8.74
C ALA A 154 8.02 -1.36 -8.56
N PRO A 155 7.34 -2.53 -8.49
CA PRO A 155 7.96 -3.85 -8.44
C PRO A 155 8.89 -4.19 -9.61
N PHE A 156 8.58 -3.69 -10.81
CA PHE A 156 9.30 -3.97 -12.05
C PHE A 156 9.75 -2.66 -12.71
N HIS A 157 10.28 -1.73 -11.92
CA HIS A 157 10.76 -0.46 -12.42
C HIS A 157 11.82 -0.68 -13.52
N SER A 158 11.68 0.05 -14.64
CA SER A 158 12.57 -0.06 -15.80
C SER A 158 12.69 -1.49 -16.36
N PHE A 159 11.62 -2.29 -16.30
CA PHE A 159 11.60 -3.63 -16.88
C PHE A 159 11.97 -3.61 -18.36
N ALA A 160 12.96 -4.43 -18.72
CA ALA A 160 13.41 -4.61 -20.09
C ALA A 160 13.88 -6.05 -20.33
N ILE A 161 13.76 -6.48 -21.58
CA ILE A 161 14.36 -7.71 -22.10
C ILE A 161 15.23 -7.31 -23.28
N SER A 162 16.48 -7.76 -23.30
CA SER A 162 17.40 -7.50 -24.41
C SER A 162 16.94 -8.21 -25.68
N GLU A 163 17.45 -7.77 -26.83
CA GLU A 163 17.31 -8.51 -28.08
C GLU A 163 17.83 -9.96 -27.90
N PRO A 164 17.11 -10.97 -28.42
CA PRO A 164 17.54 -12.35 -28.34
C PRO A 164 18.75 -12.59 -29.25
N SER A 165 19.78 -13.20 -28.70
CA SER A 165 20.92 -13.72 -29.46
C SER A 165 20.68 -15.19 -29.80
N PHE A 166 20.99 -15.60 -31.04
CA PHE A 166 20.75 -16.97 -31.49
C PHE A 166 22.07 -17.70 -31.73
N GLU A 167 22.25 -18.82 -31.04
CA GLU A 167 23.39 -19.71 -31.21
C GLU A 167 22.93 -21.10 -31.66
N VAL A 168 23.56 -21.62 -32.71
CA VAL A 168 23.30 -22.98 -33.18
C VAL A 168 24.08 -23.95 -32.29
N VAL A 169 23.38 -24.64 -31.40
CA VAL A 169 24.00 -25.63 -30.49
C VAL A 169 24.32 -26.92 -31.23
N ASP A 170 23.39 -27.40 -32.08
CA ASP A 170 23.50 -28.66 -32.82
C ASP A 170 22.76 -28.59 -34.17
N PHE A 171 22.88 -29.63 -35.01
CA PHE A 171 22.18 -29.75 -36.29
C PHE A 171 20.63 -29.80 -36.19
N THR A 172 20.08 -29.81 -34.98
CA THR A 172 18.64 -29.91 -34.72
C THR A 172 18.11 -28.84 -33.77
N GLN A 173 18.95 -28.01 -33.15
CA GLN A 173 18.55 -27.06 -32.11
C GLN A 173 19.30 -25.74 -32.20
N VAL A 174 18.58 -24.65 -31.94
CA VAL A 174 19.08 -23.29 -31.76
C VAL A 174 18.70 -22.87 -30.35
N THR A 175 19.65 -22.31 -29.61
CA THR A 175 19.36 -21.61 -28.37
C THR A 175 19.19 -20.14 -28.68
N ALA A 176 18.10 -19.55 -28.19
CA ALA A 176 17.97 -18.11 -28.12
C ALA A 176 18.20 -17.67 -26.67
N SER A 177 19.05 -16.68 -26.45
CA SER A 177 19.37 -16.16 -25.12
C SER A 177 19.12 -14.67 -25.07
N ALA A 178 18.41 -14.21 -24.04
CA ALA A 178 18.13 -12.80 -23.79
C ALA A 178 18.35 -12.46 -22.31
N ILE A 179 18.69 -11.21 -22.02
CA ILE A 179 18.86 -10.71 -20.65
C ILE A 179 17.59 -9.97 -20.24
N MET A 180 16.95 -10.41 -19.16
CA MET A 180 15.87 -9.67 -18.51
C MET A 180 16.41 -8.92 -17.31
N GLY A 181 16.05 -7.64 -17.19
CA GLY A 181 16.45 -6.79 -16.08
C GLY A 181 15.34 -5.86 -15.62
N PHE A 182 15.31 -5.58 -14.31
CA PHE A 182 14.43 -4.59 -13.68
C PHE A 182 14.92 -4.24 -12.27
N GLU A 183 14.34 -3.21 -11.68
CA GLU A 183 14.60 -2.80 -10.30
C GLU A 183 13.32 -2.97 -9.47
N ASN A 184 13.41 -3.67 -8.33
CA ASN A 184 12.31 -3.76 -7.38
C ASN A 184 12.37 -2.57 -6.43
N HIS A 185 11.58 -1.53 -6.68
CA HIS A 185 11.46 -0.38 -5.80
C HIS A 185 10.39 -0.56 -4.71
N ALA A 186 9.63 -1.65 -4.74
CA ALA A 186 8.55 -1.90 -3.80
C ALA A 186 9.06 -2.14 -2.37
N MET A 187 8.16 -1.96 -1.39
CA MET A 187 8.42 -2.18 0.05
C MET A 187 8.28 -3.66 0.45
N PHE A 188 8.35 -4.58 -0.50
CA PHE A 188 8.18 -6.01 -0.31
C PHE A 188 9.06 -6.81 -1.27
N ASP A 189 9.40 -8.02 -0.84
CA ASP A 189 10.13 -8.97 -1.66
C ASP A 189 9.22 -9.55 -2.75
N LEU A 190 9.77 -9.73 -3.94
CA LEU A 190 9.12 -10.44 -5.03
C LEU A 190 9.55 -11.89 -5.01
N ALA A 191 8.59 -12.81 -4.95
CA ALA A 191 8.85 -14.24 -4.98
C ALA A 191 7.82 -14.96 -5.84
N GLY A 192 8.28 -15.74 -6.81
CA GLY A 192 7.39 -16.56 -7.63
C GLY A 192 8.04 -16.99 -8.94
N THR A 193 7.27 -16.97 -10.01
CA THR A 193 7.69 -17.46 -11.31
C THR A 193 7.37 -16.47 -12.42
N ILE A 194 8.30 -16.28 -13.34
CA ILE A 194 8.08 -15.56 -14.59
C ILE A 194 8.09 -16.57 -15.72
N LYS A 195 7.06 -16.52 -16.56
CA LYS A 195 6.99 -17.27 -17.81
C LYS A 195 7.13 -16.29 -18.97
N ILE A 196 7.97 -16.62 -19.94
CA ILE A 196 8.24 -15.80 -21.11
C ILE A 196 8.02 -16.66 -22.34
N GLU A 197 7.22 -16.16 -23.27
CA GLU A 197 6.98 -16.78 -24.57
C GLU A 197 7.63 -15.94 -25.66
N LEU A 198 8.43 -16.58 -26.51
CA LEU A 198 9.12 -15.94 -27.62
C LEU A 198 8.32 -16.14 -28.92
N TYR A 199 8.04 -15.06 -29.63
CA TYR A 199 7.30 -15.03 -30.88
C TYR A 199 8.10 -14.38 -31.99
N ASP A 200 7.96 -14.89 -33.22
CA ASP A 200 8.51 -14.26 -34.41
C ASP A 200 7.68 -13.07 -34.92
N GLY A 201 8.18 -12.38 -35.94
CA GLY A 201 7.52 -11.24 -36.58
C GLY A 201 6.21 -11.59 -37.29
N GLU A 202 5.93 -12.87 -37.54
CA GLU A 202 4.64 -13.35 -38.06
C GLU A 202 3.63 -13.66 -36.94
N GLY A 203 4.05 -13.59 -35.67
CA GLY A 203 3.24 -13.92 -34.50
C GLY A 203 3.15 -15.41 -34.20
N SER A 204 4.05 -16.22 -34.76
CA SER A 204 4.16 -17.65 -34.43
C SER A 204 5.06 -17.84 -33.20
N ARG A 205 4.58 -18.62 -32.23
CA ARG A 205 5.34 -18.93 -31.02
C ARG A 205 6.53 -19.83 -31.36
N LEU A 206 7.74 -19.35 -31.10
CA LEU A 206 8.99 -20.07 -31.32
C LEU A 206 9.33 -20.99 -30.15
N SER A 207 9.23 -20.48 -28.92
CA SER A 207 9.57 -21.21 -27.69
C SER A 207 8.97 -20.55 -26.45
N GLU A 208 9.11 -21.24 -25.32
CA GLU A 208 8.72 -20.83 -23.98
C GLU A 208 9.89 -21.05 -23.03
N SER A 209 10.03 -20.18 -22.04
CA SER A 209 10.97 -20.32 -20.92
C SER A 209 10.29 -19.91 -19.63
N GLN A 210 10.70 -20.52 -18.52
CA GLN A 210 10.12 -20.27 -17.20
C GLN A 210 11.24 -20.23 -16.17
N THR A 211 11.27 -19.20 -15.34
CA THR A 211 12.29 -19.00 -14.31
C THR A 211 11.67 -18.64 -12.97
N VAL A 212 12.23 -19.19 -11.89
CA VAL A 212 11.85 -18.83 -10.53
C VAL A 212 12.56 -17.54 -10.16
N LEU A 213 11.81 -16.60 -9.63
CA LEU A 213 12.27 -15.28 -9.27
C LEU A 213 12.21 -15.09 -7.75
N TYR A 214 13.30 -14.60 -7.17
CA TYR A 214 13.32 -13.99 -5.85
C TYR A 214 14.12 -12.69 -5.90
N VAL A 215 13.45 -11.55 -5.72
CA VAL A 215 14.06 -10.22 -5.78
C VAL A 215 13.71 -9.47 -4.50
N PRO A 216 14.67 -9.29 -3.58
CA PRO A 216 14.44 -8.52 -2.38
C PRO A 216 13.96 -7.10 -2.67
N GLN A 217 13.26 -6.49 -1.73
CA GLN A 217 12.90 -5.07 -1.78
C GLN A 217 14.13 -4.18 -2.01
N HIS A 218 13.96 -3.11 -2.79
CA HIS A 218 15.00 -2.13 -3.14
C HIS A 218 16.27 -2.74 -3.76
N SER A 219 16.11 -3.75 -4.61
CA SER A 219 17.23 -4.43 -5.26
C SER A 219 17.06 -4.51 -6.78
N VAL A 220 18.19 -4.62 -7.48
CA VAL A 220 18.25 -4.80 -8.93
C VAL A 220 18.27 -6.28 -9.24
N HIS A 221 17.53 -6.70 -10.27
CA HIS A 221 17.54 -8.04 -10.79
C HIS A 221 17.98 -8.05 -12.25
N GLU A 222 18.87 -8.98 -12.59
CA GLU A 222 19.28 -9.26 -13.95
C GLU A 222 19.47 -10.78 -14.10
N SER A 223 18.88 -11.37 -15.13
CA SER A 223 18.97 -12.81 -15.39
C SER A 223 19.01 -13.10 -16.89
N GLU A 224 19.83 -14.07 -17.27
CA GLU A 224 19.81 -14.65 -18.61
C GLU A 224 18.65 -15.65 -18.72
N ILE A 225 17.94 -15.58 -19.85
CA ILE A 225 16.82 -16.43 -20.18
C ILE A 225 17.15 -17.16 -21.46
N ASP A 226 17.14 -18.48 -21.38
CA ASP A 226 17.39 -19.36 -22.51
C ASP A 226 16.10 -19.97 -23.05
N PHE A 227 16.02 -20.08 -24.36
CA PHE A 227 14.94 -20.71 -25.12
C PHE A 227 15.52 -21.80 -26.02
N SER A 228 14.95 -23.01 -25.97
CA SER A 228 15.36 -24.13 -26.83
C SER A 228 14.44 -24.25 -28.04
N ILE A 229 14.94 -23.86 -29.21
CA ILE A 229 14.16 -23.82 -30.45
C ILE A 229 14.60 -24.96 -31.40
N PRO A 230 13.68 -25.75 -31.98
CA PRO A 230 14.02 -26.73 -33.02
C PRO A 230 14.57 -26.05 -34.28
N LEU A 231 15.73 -26.45 -34.79
CA LEU A 231 16.33 -25.84 -35.98
C LEU A 231 15.49 -26.16 -37.23
N THR A 232 14.84 -25.14 -37.80
CA THR A 232 14.20 -25.22 -39.13
C THR A 232 14.61 -24.03 -40.00
N ALA A 233 14.60 -24.21 -41.32
CA ALA A 233 15.09 -23.20 -42.27
C ALA A 233 14.34 -21.86 -42.22
N SER A 234 13.10 -21.83 -41.69
CA SER A 234 12.26 -20.64 -41.53
C SER A 234 12.57 -19.82 -40.27
N ILE A 235 13.12 -20.45 -39.22
CA ILE A 235 13.27 -19.82 -37.90
C ILE A 235 14.38 -18.77 -37.87
N LEU A 236 15.50 -19.02 -38.56
CA LEU A 236 16.62 -18.05 -38.60
C LEU A 236 16.28 -16.76 -39.38
N SER A 237 15.34 -16.83 -40.32
CA SER A 237 14.82 -15.64 -41.01
C SER A 237 13.67 -14.97 -40.28
N ALA A 238 12.82 -15.74 -39.59
CA ALA A 238 11.65 -15.23 -38.87
C ALA A 238 12.03 -14.58 -37.52
N ALA A 239 13.13 -15.01 -36.91
CA ALA A 239 13.57 -14.52 -35.61
C ALA A 239 14.40 -13.21 -35.66
N GLN A 240 14.40 -12.50 -36.79
CA GLN A 240 15.05 -11.20 -36.93
C GLN A 240 14.29 -10.08 -36.21
N SER A 241 12.96 -10.19 -36.15
CA SER A 241 12.10 -9.30 -35.38
C SER A 241 10.96 -10.12 -34.79
N GLY A 242 10.30 -9.58 -33.77
CA GLY A 242 9.24 -10.29 -33.07
C GLY A 242 8.89 -9.65 -31.76
N HIS A 243 8.45 -10.49 -30.82
CA HIS A 243 8.13 -10.02 -29.47
C HIS A 243 8.24 -11.13 -28.43
N PHE A 244 8.38 -10.70 -27.18
CA PHE A 244 8.17 -11.52 -26.01
C PHE A 244 6.79 -11.22 -25.43
N ASP A 245 6.05 -12.25 -25.05
CA ASP A 245 4.90 -12.11 -24.14
C ASP A 245 5.34 -12.63 -22.75
N VAL A 246 5.32 -11.75 -21.76
CA VAL A 246 5.79 -12.00 -20.39
C VAL A 246 4.61 -12.14 -19.44
N TYR A 247 4.63 -13.18 -18.60
CA TYR A 247 3.63 -13.49 -17.60
C TYR A 247 4.28 -13.59 -16.23
N PHE A 248 3.75 -12.83 -15.27
CA PHE A 248 4.22 -12.75 -13.90
C PHE A 248 3.23 -13.50 -13.00
N ASP A 249 3.74 -14.47 -12.24
CA ASP A 249 3.00 -15.21 -11.21
C ASP A 249 3.81 -15.18 -9.91
N LEU A 250 3.66 -14.09 -9.16
CA LEU A 250 4.47 -13.75 -7.98
C LEU A 250 3.70 -13.79 -6.65
N GLY A 251 2.66 -14.62 -6.55
CA GLY A 251 1.81 -14.72 -5.36
C GLY A 251 0.92 -13.49 -5.16
N ILE A 252 1.54 -12.35 -4.84
CA ILE A 252 0.92 -11.02 -4.71
C ILE A 252 0.61 -10.34 -6.05
N ILE A 253 1.23 -10.79 -7.14
CA ILE A 253 1.07 -10.19 -8.48
C ILE A 253 0.78 -11.32 -9.46
N GLN A 254 -0.35 -11.21 -10.17
CA GLN A 254 -0.66 -12.02 -11.34
C GLN A 254 -0.96 -11.09 -12.51
N TYR A 255 -0.02 -11.00 -13.46
CA TYR A 255 -0.12 -10.04 -14.55
C TYR A 255 0.47 -10.62 -15.84
N GLY A 256 -0.16 -10.31 -16.98
CA GLY A 256 0.32 -10.68 -18.30
C GLY A 256 -0.80 -10.95 -19.30
N PRO A 257 -0.49 -10.96 -20.61
CA PRO A 257 0.84 -10.78 -21.17
C PRO A 257 1.31 -9.32 -21.21
N LEU A 258 2.54 -9.06 -20.75
CA LEU A 258 3.28 -7.84 -21.11
C LEU A 258 4.03 -8.10 -22.41
N ARG A 259 3.77 -7.29 -23.43
CA ARG A 259 4.41 -7.44 -24.74
C ARG A 259 5.65 -6.56 -24.87
N VAL A 260 6.81 -7.18 -25.13
CA VAL A 260 8.08 -6.49 -25.38
C VAL A 260 8.53 -6.80 -26.80
N LEU A 261 8.62 -5.76 -27.65
CA LEU A 261 9.06 -5.90 -29.04
C LEU A 261 10.59 -6.00 -29.12
N TYR A 262 11.09 -6.75 -30.09
CA TYR A 262 12.49 -6.72 -30.51
C TYR A 262 12.55 -6.64 -32.04
N ASP A 263 13.51 -5.90 -32.56
CA ASP A 263 13.69 -5.58 -33.99
C ASP A 263 15.12 -5.83 -34.46
#